data_AF-A0A3D0GNF0-F1
#
_entry.id   AF-A0A3D0GNF0-F1
#
_cell.length_a   1.000
_cell.length_b   1.000
_cell.length_c   1.000
_cell.angle_alpha   90.00
_cell.angle_beta   90.00
_cell.angle_gamma   90.00
#
_symmetry.space_group_name_H-M   'P 1'
#
loop_
_entity.id
_entity.type
_entity.pdbx_description
1 polymer ?
#
loop_
_entity_poly.entity_id
_entity_poly.type
_entity_poly.pdbx_seq_one_letter_code
_entity_poly.pdbx_strand_id
1 'polypeptide(L)'
;MNYEPLIERWLADPLLQAWAQALPAQIEAGFNPKRYGDLQRWRAALESLPDLPAGQVHLDQSAVGVSGSPLSRQQAAALEDALRGLHPWRKGPFRLFDIEIDTEWRSDWKWDRVQPHLDTLTGKRVLDIGCGSGYHAWRMLGAGASEVIGIEPTPLFVLQFWALQRYIQAHG
;
A
#
# COMPACT_ATOMS: atom_id res chain seq x y z
N MET A 1 8.16 6.20 -6.03
CA MET A 1 8.43 5.22 -4.95
C MET A 1 9.76 5.59 -4.32
N ASN A 2 9.78 5.97 -3.04
CA ASN A 2 11.03 6.32 -2.35
C ASN A 2 11.26 5.37 -1.17
N TYR A 3 12.26 4.49 -1.28
CA TYR A 3 12.63 3.55 -0.23
C TYR A 3 13.76 4.07 0.69
N GLU A 4 14.37 5.22 0.39
CA GLU A 4 15.50 5.77 1.15
C GLU A 4 15.19 5.90 2.64
N PRO A 5 14.03 6.45 3.08
CA PRO A 5 13.76 6.58 4.51
C PRO A 5 13.70 5.23 5.24
N LEU A 6 13.22 4.17 4.55
CA LEU A 6 13.19 2.81 5.10
C LEU A 6 14.61 2.25 5.23
N ILE A 7 15.40 2.38 4.17
CA ILE A 7 16.78 1.88 4.11
C ILE A 7 17.63 2.58 5.18
N GLU A 8 17.57 3.91 5.28
CA GLU A 8 18.31 4.69 6.29
C GLU A 8 17.95 4.25 7.71
N ARG A 9 16.65 4.10 8.00
CA ARG A 9 16.19 3.62 9.31
C ARG A 9 16.71 2.22 9.62
N TRP A 10 16.72 1.32 8.64
CA TRP A 10 17.19 -0.06 8.84
C TRP A 10 18.70 -0.20 8.87
N LEU A 11 19.46 0.69 8.23
CA LEU A 11 20.92 0.72 8.35
C LEU A 11 21.37 1.02 9.78
N ALA A 12 20.55 1.77 10.53
CA ALA A 12 20.76 2.07 11.95
C ALA A 12 20.26 0.95 12.90
N ASP A 13 19.52 -0.04 12.39
CA ASP A 13 19.03 -1.19 13.17
C ASP A 13 19.94 -2.40 12.95
N PRO A 14 20.71 -2.86 13.97
CA PRO A 14 21.64 -3.98 13.80
C PRO A 14 20.99 -5.28 13.30
N LEU A 15 19.69 -5.48 13.55
CA LEU A 15 18.97 -6.67 13.10
C LEU A 15 18.59 -6.60 11.62
N LEU A 16 18.48 -5.39 11.04
CA LEU A 16 18.02 -5.17 9.68
C LEU A 16 19.10 -4.62 8.74
N GLN A 17 20.24 -4.20 9.27
CA GLN A 17 21.33 -3.59 8.51
C GLN A 17 21.76 -4.44 7.31
N ALA A 18 21.94 -5.75 7.49
CA ALA A 18 22.34 -6.64 6.40
C ALA A 18 21.28 -6.69 5.28
N TRP A 19 19.99 -6.65 5.64
CA TRP A 19 18.92 -6.62 4.65
C TRP A 19 18.82 -5.25 3.98
N ALA A 20 18.99 -4.16 4.73
CA ALA A 20 19.01 -2.79 4.20
C ALA A 20 20.09 -2.61 3.12
N GLN A 21 21.27 -3.21 3.30
CA GLN A 21 22.35 -3.19 2.32
C GLN A 21 22.01 -3.96 1.04
N ALA A 22 21.26 -5.06 1.15
CA ALA A 22 20.87 -5.89 0.01
C ALA A 22 19.63 -5.34 -0.73
N LEU A 23 18.80 -4.55 -0.05
CA LEU A 23 17.48 -4.14 -0.53
C LEU A 23 17.50 -3.40 -1.88
N PRO A 24 18.42 -2.45 -2.16
CA PRO A 24 18.46 -1.75 -3.45
C PRO A 24 18.56 -2.71 -4.64
N ALA A 25 19.47 -3.69 -4.57
CA ALA A 25 19.65 -4.68 -5.63
C ALA A 25 18.43 -5.61 -5.77
N GLN A 26 17.78 -5.94 -4.65
CA GLN A 26 16.54 -6.74 -4.67
C GLN A 26 15.37 -5.98 -5.31
N ILE A 27 15.24 -4.68 -5.04
CA ILE A 27 14.22 -3.81 -5.67
C ILE A 27 14.47 -3.74 -7.17
N GLU A 28 15.71 -3.47 -7.60
CA GLU A 28 16.05 -3.40 -9.04
C GLU A 28 15.71 -4.71 -9.76
N ALA A 29 16.10 -5.85 -9.18
CA ALA A 29 15.79 -7.17 -9.73
C ALA A 29 14.28 -7.47 -9.76
N GLY A 30 13.53 -7.02 -8.73
CA GLY A 30 12.09 -7.19 -8.61
C GLY A 30 11.31 -6.36 -9.65
N PHE A 31 11.82 -5.19 -10.03
CA PHE A 31 11.20 -4.28 -11.01
C PHE A 31 11.85 -4.36 -12.40
N ASN A 32 12.26 -5.55 -12.82
CA ASN A 32 12.91 -5.74 -14.12
C ASN A 32 11.87 -5.76 -15.28
N PRO A 33 11.89 -4.79 -16.21
CA PRO A 33 10.94 -4.72 -17.33
C PRO A 33 11.07 -5.89 -18.31
N LYS A 34 12.24 -6.56 -18.38
CA LYS A 34 12.41 -7.77 -19.20
C LYS A 34 11.62 -8.96 -18.67
N ARG A 35 11.32 -8.96 -17.37
CA ARG A 35 10.53 -10.00 -16.69
C ARG A 35 9.03 -9.67 -16.69
N TYR A 36 8.67 -8.39 -16.68
CA TYR A 36 7.30 -7.92 -16.53
C TYR A 36 6.94 -6.89 -17.62
N GLY A 37 6.34 -7.37 -18.72
CA GLY A 37 6.01 -6.51 -19.87
C GLY A 37 5.03 -5.37 -19.56
N ASP A 38 4.12 -5.57 -18.61
CA ASP A 38 3.16 -4.56 -18.17
C ASP A 38 3.73 -3.50 -17.22
N LEU A 39 4.97 -3.67 -16.75
CA LEU A 39 5.52 -2.82 -15.69
C LEU A 39 5.54 -1.34 -16.07
N GLN A 40 5.82 -1.03 -17.34
CA GLN A 40 5.82 0.34 -17.83
C GLN A 40 4.42 0.96 -17.75
N ARG A 41 3.37 0.20 -18.12
CA ARG A 41 1.97 0.62 -18.04
C ARG A 41 1.55 0.90 -16.60
N TRP A 42 1.90 0.00 -15.67
CA TRP A 42 1.57 0.19 -14.25
C TRP A 42 2.31 1.37 -13.62
N ARG A 43 3.57 1.62 -14.00
CA ARG A 43 4.32 2.80 -13.54
C ARG A 43 3.69 4.09 -14.03
N ALA A 44 3.32 4.15 -15.31
CA ALA A 44 2.63 5.31 -15.87
C ALA A 44 1.31 5.60 -15.14
N ALA A 45 0.55 4.56 -14.79
CA ALA A 45 -0.68 4.69 -14.01
C ALA A 45 -0.43 5.23 -12.59
N LEU A 46 0.64 4.77 -11.92
CA LEU A 46 1.03 5.29 -10.62
C LEU A 46 1.48 6.76 -10.69
N GLU A 47 2.20 7.13 -11.75
CA GLU A 47 2.69 8.49 -11.99
C GLU A 47 1.55 9.47 -12.33
N SER A 48 0.48 8.98 -12.99
CA SER A 48 -0.69 9.79 -13.34
C SER A 48 -1.66 10.03 -12.19
N LEU A 49 -1.40 9.50 -10.99
CA LEU A 49 -2.21 9.76 -9.81
C LEU A 49 -2.24 11.28 -9.52
N PRO A 50 -3.43 11.89 -9.43
CA PRO A 50 -3.55 13.33 -9.21
C PRO A 50 -3.18 13.70 -7.77
N ASP A 51 -2.78 14.95 -7.57
CA ASP A 51 -2.75 15.55 -6.24
C ASP A 51 -4.17 15.84 -5.78
N LEU A 52 -4.47 15.47 -4.54
CA LEU A 52 -5.80 15.54 -3.94
C LEU A 52 -5.78 16.49 -2.73
N PRO A 53 -6.93 17.08 -2.37
CA PRO A 53 -7.03 17.97 -1.20
C PRO A 53 -6.71 17.23 0.10
N ALA A 54 -6.48 17.96 1.19
CA ALA A 54 -6.29 17.36 2.51
C ALA A 54 -7.48 16.45 2.90
N GLY A 55 -7.17 15.31 3.50
CA GLY A 55 -8.15 14.34 3.98
C GLY A 55 -7.79 13.77 5.35
N GLN A 56 -8.61 12.83 5.80
CA GLN A 56 -8.42 12.07 7.03
C GLN A 56 -8.12 10.61 6.67
N VAL A 57 -7.04 10.07 7.21
CA VAL A 57 -6.63 8.68 7.04
C VAL A 57 -7.47 7.74 7.91
N HIS A 58 -7.87 6.60 7.34
CA HIS A 58 -8.62 5.53 8.02
C HIS A 58 -7.94 4.19 7.77
N LEU A 59 -7.38 3.59 8.82
CA LEU A 59 -6.68 2.30 8.78
C LEU A 59 -7.37 1.21 9.60
N ASP A 60 -8.30 1.59 10.48
CA ASP A 60 -9.02 0.71 11.40
C ASP A 60 -10.40 0.27 10.87
N GLN A 61 -10.84 0.84 9.75
CA GLN A 61 -12.13 0.53 9.10
C GLN A 61 -12.00 -0.58 8.04
N SER A 62 -13.16 -1.12 7.61
CA SER A 62 -13.21 -2.15 6.56
C SER A 62 -12.57 -1.67 5.25
N ALA A 63 -12.88 -0.45 4.81
CA ALA A 63 -12.22 0.18 3.66
C ALA A 63 -11.05 1.04 4.16
N VAL A 64 -9.83 0.64 3.80
CA VAL A 64 -8.62 1.38 4.13
C VAL A 64 -8.44 2.53 3.15
N GLY A 65 -8.02 3.70 3.66
CA GLY A 65 -7.58 4.79 2.80
C GLY A 65 -7.84 6.16 3.43
N VAL A 66 -8.44 7.07 2.68
CA VAL A 66 -8.56 8.49 3.03
C VAL A 66 -9.96 8.99 2.72
N SER A 67 -10.57 9.77 3.61
CA SER A 67 -11.81 10.51 3.34
C SER A 67 -11.54 12.01 3.30
N GLY A 68 -12.39 12.80 2.64
CA GLY A 68 -12.29 14.26 2.68
C GLY A 68 -13.47 14.92 2.00
N SER A 69 -13.32 16.20 1.66
CA SER A 69 -14.28 16.90 0.81
C SER A 69 -14.45 16.17 -0.53
N PRO A 70 -15.66 16.16 -1.11
CA PRO A 70 -15.90 15.54 -2.42
C PRO A 70 -14.93 16.06 -3.47
N LEU A 71 -14.45 15.16 -4.32
CA LEU A 71 -13.55 15.53 -5.40
C LEU A 71 -14.31 16.29 -6.49
N SER A 72 -13.63 17.19 -7.19
CA SER A 72 -14.17 17.70 -8.44
C SER A 72 -14.30 16.55 -9.45
N ARG A 73 -15.23 16.68 -10.41
CA ARG A 73 -15.41 15.68 -11.48
C ARG A 73 -14.09 15.35 -12.20
N GLN A 74 -13.23 16.35 -12.41
CA GLN A 74 -11.93 16.15 -13.07
C GLN A 74 -10.96 15.35 -12.20
N GLN A 75 -10.89 15.64 -10.90
CA GLN A 75 -10.03 14.89 -9.97
C GLN A 75 -10.51 13.46 -9.80
N ALA A 76 -11.82 13.25 -9.64
CA ALA A 76 -12.43 11.92 -9.54
C ALA A 76 -12.12 11.09 -10.80
N ALA A 77 -12.35 11.63 -11.99
CA ALA A 77 -12.05 10.94 -13.24
C ALA A 77 -10.56 10.59 -13.40
N ALA A 78 -9.66 11.53 -13.11
CA ALA A 78 -8.22 11.28 -13.18
C ALA A 78 -7.76 10.22 -12.17
N LEU A 79 -8.32 10.23 -10.96
CA LEU A 79 -8.03 9.23 -9.93
C LEU A 79 -8.54 7.85 -10.36
N GLU A 80 -9.79 7.75 -10.83
CA GLU A 80 -10.36 6.49 -11.32
C GLU A 80 -9.55 5.90 -12.48
N ASP A 81 -9.19 6.72 -13.48
CA ASP A 81 -8.41 6.26 -14.64
C ASP A 81 -7.04 5.71 -14.23
N ALA A 82 -6.35 6.43 -13.33
CA ALA A 82 -5.06 5.99 -12.79
C ALA A 82 -5.20 4.69 -11.99
N LEU A 83 -6.19 4.58 -11.11
CA LEU A 83 -6.44 3.35 -10.32
C LEU A 83 -6.85 2.17 -11.21
N ARG A 84 -7.58 2.41 -12.30
CA ARG A 84 -7.92 1.39 -13.29
C ARG A 84 -6.70 0.88 -14.03
N GLY A 85 -5.72 1.74 -14.28
CA GLY A 85 -4.41 1.36 -14.82
C GLY A 85 -3.65 0.35 -13.95
N LEU A 86 -4.03 0.21 -12.68
CA LEU A 86 -3.49 -0.76 -11.73
C LEU A 86 -4.37 -2.00 -11.53
N HIS A 87 -5.36 -2.27 -12.39
CA HIS A 87 -6.10 -3.54 -12.35
C HIS A 87 -5.21 -4.75 -12.72
N PRO A 88 -5.53 -5.94 -12.18
CA PRO A 88 -6.63 -6.22 -11.26
C PRO A 88 -6.31 -5.92 -9.79
N TRP A 89 -7.28 -5.33 -9.07
CA TRP A 89 -7.25 -5.19 -7.61
C TRP A 89 -7.87 -6.40 -6.93
N ARG A 90 -7.05 -7.19 -6.22
CA ARG A 90 -7.49 -8.45 -5.63
C ARG A 90 -7.83 -8.37 -4.14
N LYS A 91 -6.99 -7.73 -3.31
CA LYS A 91 -7.20 -7.63 -1.85
C LYS A 91 -7.61 -6.20 -1.46
N GLY A 92 -8.68 -6.06 -0.70
CA GLY A 92 -9.28 -4.80 -0.27
C GLY A 92 -10.53 -5.03 0.61
N PRO A 93 -11.47 -4.08 0.70
CA PRO A 93 -11.60 -2.89 -0.16
C PRO A 93 -10.70 -1.73 0.26
N PHE A 94 -10.55 -0.76 -0.63
CA PHE A 94 -9.96 0.55 -0.32
C PHE A 94 -10.93 1.68 -0.66
N ARG A 95 -10.75 2.83 -0.03
CA ARG A 95 -11.49 4.05 -0.37
C ARG A 95 -10.57 5.27 -0.35
N LEU A 96 -10.55 6.00 -1.46
CA LEU A 96 -9.84 7.26 -1.61
C LEU A 96 -10.87 8.34 -1.95
N PHE A 97 -11.20 9.16 -0.95
CA PHE A 97 -12.28 10.14 -1.00
C PHE A 97 -13.63 9.48 -1.32
N ASP A 98 -14.25 9.85 -2.43
CA ASP A 98 -15.50 9.32 -2.94
C ASP A 98 -15.30 8.12 -3.89
N ILE A 99 -14.06 7.72 -4.16
CA ILE A 99 -13.74 6.57 -5.03
C ILE A 99 -13.54 5.31 -4.19
N GLU A 100 -14.40 4.31 -4.42
CA GLU A 100 -14.27 2.98 -3.84
C GLU A 100 -13.54 2.05 -4.80
N ILE A 101 -12.50 1.38 -4.28
CA ILE A 101 -11.80 0.31 -4.97
C ILE A 101 -12.41 -1.00 -4.47
N ASP A 102 -13.50 -1.42 -5.12
CA ASP A 102 -14.09 -2.73 -4.89
C ASP A 102 -13.18 -3.82 -5.48
N THR A 103 -12.75 -4.73 -4.62
CA THR A 103 -11.72 -5.72 -4.94
C THR A 103 -12.31 -7.12 -4.96
N GLU A 104 -11.68 -8.02 -5.71
CA GLU A 104 -12.10 -9.43 -5.80
C GLU A 104 -12.36 -10.08 -4.43
N TRP A 105 -11.52 -9.79 -3.44
CA TRP A 105 -11.62 -10.35 -2.10
C TRP A 105 -12.02 -9.31 -1.05
N ARG A 106 -13.10 -9.64 -0.32
CA ARG A 106 -13.45 -9.04 0.98
C ARG A 106 -12.44 -9.41 2.06
N SER A 107 -11.27 -8.77 1.96
CA SER A 107 -10.12 -9.00 2.83
C SER A 107 -10.37 -8.46 4.24
N ASP A 108 -11.29 -7.49 4.36
CA ASP A 108 -11.90 -7.01 5.59
C ASP A 108 -12.58 -8.14 6.37
N TRP A 109 -13.41 -8.96 5.73
CA TRP A 109 -14.09 -10.06 6.42
C TRP A 109 -13.12 -11.10 6.98
N LYS A 110 -12.01 -11.36 6.27
CA LYS A 110 -10.95 -12.21 6.80
C LYS A 110 -10.29 -11.57 8.01
N TRP A 111 -10.00 -10.27 7.93
CA TRP A 111 -9.38 -9.54 9.03
C TRP A 111 -10.26 -9.53 10.27
N ASP A 112 -11.55 -9.22 10.15
CA ASP A 112 -12.48 -9.15 11.29
C ASP A 112 -12.64 -10.50 11.99
N ARG A 113 -12.47 -11.62 11.27
CA ARG A 113 -12.40 -12.96 11.86
C ARG A 113 -11.07 -13.28 12.54
N VAL A 114 -9.95 -12.71 12.09
CA VAL A 114 -8.60 -13.02 12.59
C VAL A 114 -8.20 -12.11 13.74
N GLN A 115 -8.47 -10.80 13.63
CA GLN A 115 -8.03 -9.78 14.59
C GLN A 115 -8.36 -10.12 16.06
N PRO A 116 -9.55 -10.64 16.42
CA PRO A 116 -9.87 -10.94 17.82
C PRO A 116 -9.01 -12.06 18.44
N HIS A 117 -8.29 -12.82 17.62
CA HIS A 117 -7.45 -13.94 18.04
C HIS A 117 -5.95 -13.62 18.02
N LEU A 118 -5.57 -12.40 17.60
CA LEU A 118 -4.19 -11.96 17.64
C LEU A 118 -3.86 -11.40 19.02
N ASP A 119 -2.62 -11.60 19.47
CA ASP A 119 -2.05 -10.76 20.53
C ASP A 119 -2.14 -9.28 20.12
N THR A 120 -2.18 -8.38 21.10
CA THR A 120 -2.15 -6.93 20.81
C THR A 120 -1.01 -6.60 19.86
N LEU A 121 -1.31 -5.88 18.78
CA LEU A 121 -0.29 -5.45 17.82
C LEU A 121 0.46 -4.19 18.30
N THR A 122 0.00 -3.56 19.39
CA THR A 122 0.59 -2.32 19.92
C THR A 122 2.10 -2.46 20.11
N GLY A 123 2.86 -1.62 19.40
CA GLY A 123 4.32 -1.56 19.50
C GLY A 123 5.07 -2.69 18.79
N LYS A 124 4.38 -3.66 18.18
CA LYS A 124 5.01 -4.77 17.47
C LYS A 124 5.47 -4.35 16.07
N ARG A 125 6.65 -4.85 15.68
CA ARG A 125 7.10 -4.89 14.28
C ARG A 125 6.59 -6.19 13.65
N VAL A 126 5.87 -6.08 12.53
CA VAL A 126 5.19 -7.22 11.89
C VAL A 126 5.73 -7.42 10.47
N LEU A 127 5.90 -8.68 10.07
CA LEU A 127 6.18 -9.08 8.69
C LEU A 127 4.96 -9.78 8.09
N ASP A 128 4.44 -9.28 6.98
CA ASP A 128 3.34 -9.88 6.21
C ASP A 128 3.88 -10.50 4.92
N ILE A 129 3.93 -11.84 4.87
CA ILE A 129 4.51 -12.61 3.77
C ILE A 129 3.45 -12.86 2.71
N GLY A 130 3.70 -12.41 1.47
CA GLY A 130 2.70 -12.49 0.40
C GLY A 130 1.57 -11.49 0.61
N CYS A 131 1.92 -10.26 0.98
CA CYS A 131 0.97 -9.23 1.40
C CYS A 131 0.00 -8.81 0.27
N GLY A 132 0.30 -9.10 -1.00
CA GLY A 132 -0.48 -8.57 -2.12
C GLY A 132 -0.46 -7.04 -2.10
N SER A 133 -1.62 -6.39 -2.31
CA SER A 133 -1.76 -4.93 -2.31
C SER A 133 -1.45 -4.24 -0.96
N GLY A 134 -1.17 -5.02 0.10
CA GLY A 134 -0.84 -4.50 1.42
C GLY A 134 -2.05 -4.18 2.31
N TYR A 135 -3.27 -4.57 1.93
CA TYR A 135 -4.48 -4.32 2.71
C TYR A 135 -4.33 -4.70 4.20
N HIS A 136 -3.85 -5.92 4.49
CA HIS A 136 -3.68 -6.38 5.87
C HIS A 136 -2.55 -5.65 6.60
N ALA A 137 -1.50 -5.24 5.89
CA ALA A 137 -0.43 -4.43 6.48
C ALA A 137 -0.97 -3.09 7.02
N TRP A 138 -1.88 -2.45 6.28
CA TRP A 138 -2.55 -1.24 6.74
C TRP A 138 -3.46 -1.47 7.94
N ARG A 139 -4.26 -2.54 7.94
CA ARG A 139 -5.11 -2.88 9.10
C ARG A 139 -4.28 -3.19 10.36
N MET A 140 -3.13 -3.86 10.21
CA MET A 140 -2.19 -4.11 11.31
C MET A 140 -1.61 -2.80 11.87
N LEU A 141 -1.26 -1.85 10.99
CA LEU A 141 -0.82 -0.51 11.40
C LEU A 141 -1.94 0.24 12.15
N GLY A 142 -3.18 0.23 11.62
CA GLY A 142 -4.35 0.78 12.30
C GLY A 142 -4.68 0.13 13.65
N ALA A 143 -4.30 -1.14 13.83
CA ALA A 143 -4.41 -1.86 15.09
C ALA A 143 -3.23 -1.61 16.07
N GLY A 144 -2.33 -0.67 15.74
CA GLY A 144 -1.28 -0.19 16.64
C GLY A 144 0.11 -0.81 16.44
N ALA A 145 0.34 -1.60 15.40
CA ALA A 145 1.70 -2.03 15.05
C ALA A 145 2.63 -0.82 14.91
N SER A 146 3.87 -0.92 15.40
CA SER A 146 4.86 0.16 15.28
C SER A 146 5.46 0.23 13.88
N GLU A 147 5.53 -0.91 13.20
CA GLU A 147 6.02 -1.03 11.83
C GLU A 147 5.44 -2.31 11.21
N VAL A 148 4.99 -2.24 9.95
CA VAL A 148 4.54 -3.41 9.20
C VAL A 148 5.26 -3.47 7.87
N ILE A 149 5.89 -4.61 7.60
CA ILE A 149 6.69 -4.86 6.40
C ILE A 149 6.01 -5.95 5.58
N GLY A 150 5.47 -5.57 4.43
CA GLY A 150 4.94 -6.50 3.46
C GLY A 150 6.03 -6.94 2.47
N ILE A 151 6.13 -8.24 2.20
CA ILE A 151 6.96 -8.75 1.09
C ILE A 151 6.08 -9.40 0.03
N GLU A 152 6.28 -8.99 -1.23
CA GLU A 152 5.49 -9.45 -2.37
C GLU A 152 6.33 -9.40 -3.66
N PRO A 153 6.55 -10.53 -4.35
CA PRO A 153 7.36 -10.57 -5.57
C PRO A 153 6.64 -10.03 -6.82
N THR A 154 5.33 -9.78 -6.75
CA THR A 154 4.54 -9.30 -7.90
C THR A 154 4.57 -7.76 -7.97
N PRO A 155 5.19 -7.15 -9.01
CA PRO A 155 5.37 -5.70 -9.05
C PRO A 155 4.07 -4.90 -9.04
N LEU A 156 3.01 -5.42 -9.70
CA LEU A 156 1.69 -4.79 -9.70
C LEU A 156 1.20 -4.52 -8.28
N PHE A 157 1.34 -5.49 -7.38
CA PHE A 157 0.84 -5.38 -6.01
C PHE A 157 1.67 -4.39 -5.18
N VAL A 158 2.97 -4.31 -5.44
CA VAL A 158 3.83 -3.27 -4.84
C VAL A 158 3.43 -1.88 -5.34
N LEU A 159 3.12 -1.73 -6.63
CA LEU A 159 2.64 -0.44 -7.18
C LEU A 159 1.25 -0.06 -6.66
N GLN A 160 0.35 -1.03 -6.46
CA GLN A 160 -0.93 -0.81 -5.78
C GLN A 160 -0.72 -0.30 -4.35
N PHE A 161 0.19 -0.91 -3.59
CA PHE A 161 0.56 -0.42 -2.27
C PHE A 161 1.05 1.03 -2.33
N TRP A 162 1.94 1.36 -3.27
CA TRP A 162 2.45 2.73 -3.43
C TRP A 162 1.38 3.75 -3.84
N ALA A 163 0.35 3.34 -4.58
CA ALA A 163 -0.79 4.20 -4.89
C ALA A 163 -1.54 4.60 -3.61
N LEU A 164 -1.76 3.67 -2.69
CA LEU A 164 -2.37 3.96 -1.39
C LEU A 164 -1.42 4.75 -0.49
N GLN A 165 -0.14 4.35 -0.44
CA GLN A 165 0.91 5.02 0.35
C GLN A 165 0.98 6.52 0.02
N ARG A 166 0.89 6.90 -1.26
CA ARG A 166 0.92 8.31 -1.70
C ARG A 166 -0.12 9.16 -0.96
N TYR A 167 -1.36 8.67 -0.89
CA TYR A 167 -2.44 9.42 -0.25
C TYR A 167 -2.42 9.26 1.27
N ILE A 168 -2.10 8.08 1.79
CA ILE A 168 -2.02 7.88 3.25
C ILE A 168 -0.91 8.75 3.86
N GLN A 169 0.27 8.83 3.25
CA GLN A 169 1.38 9.66 3.75
C GLN A 169 1.15 11.16 3.56
N ALA A 170 0.40 11.58 2.55
CA ALA A 170 0.10 13.00 2.34
C ALA A 170 -0.92 13.56 3.35
N HIS A 171 -1.56 12.68 4.13
CA HIS A 171 -2.68 13.01 5.02
C HIS A 171 -2.57 12.46 6.44
N GLY A 172 -1.44 11.82 6.78
CA GLY A 172 -1.13 11.29 8.12
C GLY A 172 0.15 11.90 8.67
#